data_AF-A0A1Y4KZ79-F1
#
_entry.id   AF-A0A1Y4KZ79-F1
#
_cell.length_a   1.000
_cell.length_b   1.000
_cell.length_c   1.000
_cell.angle_alpha   90.00
_cell.angle_beta   90.00
_cell.angle_gamma   90.00
#
_symmetry.space_group_name_H-M   'P 1'
#
loop_
_entity.id
_entity.type
_entity.pdbx_description
1 polymer ?
#
loop_
_entity_poly.entity_id
_entity_poly.type
_entity_poly.pdbx_seq_one_letter_code
_entity_poly.pdbx_strand_id
1 'polypeptide(L)'
;MRRWVAISKFVKVTTLGGYKEVQGGYSDPACTHVILTKQEYDKILQEKQRAEMDAGIAKSNADKAVTEAEKNAANTVQQARQEAKKEVAAIQGQLEQERAESAHQRALNANLLRIAKERANADRKLKPKKEHTGYVVVASGEKEYRYKDGYRKLQNVLLWEAVIQSPYTIDMPEAIVRKQITRDLLRKNEAGETLIGRLGINGYYPGNYESMVDDHQWCSEPEKYNIALEFYFQMNGRYGYWEVKFFHTRALKRIPNDLRLR
;
A
#
# COMPACT_ATOMS: atom_id res chain seq x y z
N MET A 1 38.98 -78.72 3.76
CA MET A 1 38.11 -78.00 2.79
C MET A 1 38.95 -77.58 1.59
N ARG A 2 38.78 -78.22 0.44
CA ARG A 2 39.47 -77.83 -0.80
C ARG A 2 38.78 -76.59 -1.38
N ARG A 3 39.54 -75.51 -1.48
CA ARG A 3 39.15 -74.26 -2.14
C ARG A 3 39.15 -74.54 -3.64
N TRP A 4 37.97 -74.78 -4.23
CA TRP A 4 37.83 -74.92 -5.67
C TRP A 4 38.05 -73.54 -6.29
N VAL A 5 39.16 -73.38 -7.00
CA VAL A 5 39.44 -72.16 -7.76
C VAL A 5 38.65 -72.26 -9.05
N ALA A 6 37.51 -71.58 -9.11
CA ALA A 6 36.75 -71.39 -10.34
C ALA A 6 37.52 -70.41 -11.23
N ILE A 7 37.93 -70.86 -12.42
CA ILE A 7 38.64 -70.04 -13.42
C ILE A 7 37.78 -70.06 -14.67
N SER A 8 36.99 -69.03 -14.85
CA SER A 8 36.27 -68.75 -16.09
C SER A 8 37.27 -68.75 -17.24
N LYS A 9 36.99 -69.52 -18.30
CA LYS A 9 37.93 -69.64 -19.43
C LYS A 9 37.60 -68.60 -20.48
N PHE A 10 38.52 -67.66 -20.68
CA PHE A 10 38.44 -66.66 -21.74
C PHE A 10 39.05 -67.26 -23.00
N VAL A 11 38.28 -67.33 -24.09
CA VAL A 11 38.66 -68.09 -25.28
C VAL A 11 38.42 -67.33 -26.58
N LYS A 12 39.14 -67.74 -27.62
CA LYS A 12 38.90 -67.35 -29.00
C LYS A 12 38.42 -68.51 -29.86
N VAL A 13 37.60 -68.21 -30.86
CA VAL A 13 37.19 -69.19 -31.87
C VAL A 13 38.37 -69.49 -32.78
N THR A 14 38.63 -70.78 -32.98
CA THR A 14 39.67 -71.26 -33.89
C THR A 14 39.10 -71.41 -35.30
N THR A 15 39.98 -71.42 -36.31
CA THR A 15 39.61 -71.55 -37.73
C THR A 15 38.89 -72.85 -38.07
N LEU A 16 38.90 -73.84 -37.18
CA LEU A 16 38.21 -75.12 -37.30
C LEU A 16 36.95 -75.21 -36.42
N GLY A 17 36.47 -74.09 -35.87
CA GLY A 17 35.24 -74.00 -35.07
C GLY A 17 35.37 -74.43 -33.60
N GLY A 18 36.59 -74.64 -33.09
CA GLY A 18 36.86 -74.96 -31.68
C GLY A 18 37.16 -73.73 -30.83
N TYR A 19 37.32 -73.92 -29.52
CA TYR A 19 37.66 -72.85 -28.58
C TYR A 19 39.08 -73.03 -28.02
N LYS A 20 39.87 -71.94 -27.95
CA LYS A 20 41.23 -71.94 -27.36
C LYS A 20 41.39 -70.79 -26.37
N GLU A 21 41.93 -71.07 -25.19
CA GLU A 21 42.19 -70.05 -24.15
C GLU A 21 43.15 -68.96 -24.63
N VAL A 22 42.85 -67.73 -24.23
CA VAL A 22 43.70 -66.55 -24.44
C VAL A 22 44.39 -66.15 -23.15
N GLN A 23 45.63 -65.66 -23.22
CA GLN A 23 46.45 -65.43 -22.03
C GLN A 23 46.11 -64.12 -21.30
N GLY A 24 45.54 -63.12 -21.99
CA GLY A 24 45.17 -61.83 -21.39
C GLY A 24 43.82 -61.81 -20.65
N GLY A 25 43.09 -62.93 -20.58
CA GLY A 25 41.78 -63.00 -19.93
C GLY A 25 40.71 -62.15 -20.62
N TYR A 26 39.78 -61.56 -19.85
CA TYR A 26 38.66 -60.77 -20.36
C TYR A 26 39.09 -59.55 -21.19
N SER A 27 40.21 -58.93 -20.83
CA SER A 27 40.71 -57.72 -21.49
C SER A 27 41.59 -57.99 -22.71
N ASP A 28 41.82 -59.26 -23.06
CA ASP A 28 42.57 -59.65 -24.26
C ASP A 28 41.75 -59.28 -25.51
N PRO A 29 42.26 -58.47 -26.46
CA PRO A 29 41.53 -58.11 -27.68
C PRO A 29 41.15 -59.32 -28.54
N ALA A 30 41.83 -60.46 -28.38
CA ALA A 30 41.50 -61.70 -29.07
C ALA A 30 40.46 -62.56 -28.31
N CYS A 31 40.08 -62.21 -27.07
CA CYS A 31 39.00 -62.86 -26.34
C CYS A 31 37.68 -62.58 -27.04
N THR A 32 36.96 -63.62 -27.44
CA THR A 32 35.65 -63.48 -28.11
C THR A 32 34.52 -64.12 -27.31
N HIS A 33 34.82 -65.11 -26.47
CA HIS A 33 33.84 -65.85 -25.69
C HIS A 33 34.36 -66.14 -24.29
N VAL A 34 33.44 -66.35 -23.34
CA VAL A 34 33.73 -66.83 -21.99
C VAL A 34 33.03 -68.17 -21.81
N ILE A 35 33.78 -69.21 -21.47
CA ILE A 35 33.24 -70.52 -21.13
C ILE A 35 33.19 -70.61 -19.60
N LEU A 36 31.96 -70.77 -19.11
CA LEU A 36 31.66 -70.92 -17.70
C LEU A 36 31.32 -72.37 -17.37
N THR A 37 31.67 -72.80 -16.16
CA THR A 37 31.08 -73.99 -15.57
C THR A 37 29.61 -73.74 -15.24
N LYS A 38 28.82 -74.82 -15.17
CA LYS A 38 27.39 -74.72 -14.78
C LYS A 38 27.20 -73.97 -13.45
N GLN A 39 28.06 -74.22 -12.47
CA GLN A 39 27.99 -73.54 -11.16
C GLN A 39 28.23 -72.03 -11.25
N GLU A 40 29.16 -71.57 -12.10
CA GLU A 40 29.41 -70.14 -12.31
C GLU A 40 28.23 -69.48 -13.03
N TYR A 41 27.64 -70.15 -14.03
CA TYR A 41 26.46 -69.66 -14.71
C TYR A 41 25.24 -69.57 -13.77
N ASP A 42 25.00 -70.61 -12.97
CA ASP A 42 23.92 -70.64 -11.97
C ASP A 42 24.09 -69.53 -10.92
N LYS A 43 25.34 -69.23 -10.51
CA LYS A 43 25.64 -68.13 -9.59
C LYS A 43 25.32 -66.76 -10.20
N ILE A 44 25.68 -66.52 -11.46
CA ILE A 44 25.34 -65.27 -12.17
C ILE A 44 23.82 -65.10 -12.28
N LEU A 45 23.10 -66.18 -12.59
CA LEU A 45 21.62 -66.17 -12.64
C LEU A 45 21.02 -65.79 -11.28
N GLN A 46 21.52 -66.34 -10.17
CA GLN A 46 21.07 -65.99 -8.83
C GLN A 46 21.38 -64.54 -8.46
N GLU A 47 22.58 -64.04 -8.76
CA GLU A 47 22.97 -62.65 -8.54
C GLU A 47 22.10 -61.69 -9.35
N LYS A 48 21.80 -62.02 -10.61
CA LYS A 48 20.89 -61.25 -11.46
C LYS A 48 19.48 -61.21 -10.89
N GLN A 49 18.92 -62.35 -10.50
CA GLN A 49 17.58 -62.42 -9.90
C GLN A 49 17.51 -61.60 -8.60
N ARG A 50 18.54 -61.66 -7.75
CA ARG A 50 18.62 -60.86 -6.54
C ARG A 50 18.68 -59.36 -6.87
N ALA A 51 19.52 -58.96 -7.83
CA ALA A 51 19.63 -57.55 -8.24
C ALA A 51 18.31 -57.01 -8.82
N GLU A 52 17.59 -57.81 -9.62
CA GLU A 52 16.27 -57.44 -10.15
C GLU A 52 15.23 -57.31 -9.02
N MET A 53 15.24 -58.22 -8.04
CA MET A 53 14.36 -58.13 -6.87
C MET A 53 14.67 -56.88 -6.02
N ASP A 54 15.95 -56.64 -5.73
CA ASP A 54 16.39 -55.48 -4.94
C ASP A 54 16.06 -54.17 -5.65
N ALA A 55 16.22 -54.11 -6.98
CA ALA A 55 15.81 -52.96 -7.79
C ALA A 55 14.29 -52.73 -7.75
N GLY A 56 13.50 -53.81 -7.79
CA GLY A 56 12.03 -53.74 -7.65
C GLY A 56 11.60 -53.21 -6.28
N ILE A 57 12.24 -53.68 -5.20
CA ILE A 57 11.99 -53.21 -3.84
C ILE A 57 12.38 -51.74 -3.70
N ALA A 58 13.56 -51.35 -4.20
CA ALA A 58 14.03 -49.97 -4.17
C ALA A 58 13.08 -49.03 -4.90
N LYS A 59 12.59 -49.43 -6.09
CA LYS A 59 11.60 -48.66 -6.84
C LYS A 59 10.28 -48.52 -6.07
N SER A 60 9.75 -49.62 -5.52
CA SER A 60 8.51 -49.55 -4.74
C SER A 60 8.64 -48.66 -3.51
N ASN A 61 9.79 -48.71 -2.82
CA ASN A 61 10.04 -47.85 -1.67
C ASN A 61 10.17 -46.37 -2.08
N ALA A 62 10.82 -46.08 -3.20
CA ALA A 62 10.89 -44.72 -3.74
C ALA A 62 9.50 -44.18 -4.11
N ASP A 63 8.67 -44.98 -4.80
CA ASP A 63 7.30 -44.59 -5.18
C ASP A 63 6.43 -44.31 -3.94
N LYS A 64 6.56 -45.14 -2.89
CA LYS A 64 5.89 -44.90 -1.60
C LYS A 64 6.35 -43.61 -0.94
N ALA A 65 7.67 -43.36 -0.90
CA ALA A 65 8.22 -42.16 -0.30
C ALA A 65 7.76 -40.88 -1.02
N VAL A 66 7.70 -40.91 -2.36
CA VAL A 66 7.16 -39.79 -3.16
C VAL A 66 5.68 -39.57 -2.84
N THR A 67 4.88 -40.64 -2.86
CA THR A 67 3.44 -40.55 -2.57
C THR A 67 3.17 -39.98 -1.17
N GLU A 68 3.97 -40.39 -0.17
CA GLU A 68 3.84 -39.92 1.20
C GLU A 68 4.29 -38.45 1.34
N ALA A 69 5.36 -38.06 0.66
CA ALA A 69 5.81 -36.68 0.60
C ALA A 69 4.75 -35.76 -0.05
N GLU A 70 4.14 -36.19 -1.17
CA GLU A 70 3.06 -35.46 -1.84
C GLU A 70 1.84 -35.30 -0.94
N LYS A 71 1.43 -36.37 -0.26
CA LYS A 71 0.30 -36.34 0.68
C LYS A 71 0.57 -35.39 1.85
N ASN A 72 1.77 -35.44 2.43
CA ASN A 72 2.15 -34.55 3.52
C ASN A 72 2.19 -33.10 3.07
N ALA A 73 2.77 -32.80 1.91
CA ALA A 73 2.77 -31.46 1.34
C ALA A 73 1.36 -30.94 1.08
N ALA A 74 0.47 -31.77 0.51
CA ALA A 74 -0.93 -31.41 0.28
C ALA A 74 -1.67 -31.09 1.59
N ASN A 75 -1.46 -31.91 2.62
CA ASN A 75 -2.06 -31.68 3.95
C ASN A 75 -1.56 -30.37 4.58
N THR A 76 -0.25 -30.10 4.53
CA THR A 76 0.32 -28.84 5.05
C THR A 76 -0.23 -27.63 4.32
N VAL A 77 -0.31 -27.69 2.98
CA VAL A 77 -0.91 -26.61 2.18
C VAL A 77 -2.38 -26.41 2.52
N GLN A 78 -3.14 -27.50 2.73
CA GLN A 78 -4.54 -27.40 3.12
C GLN A 78 -4.72 -26.79 4.51
N GLN A 79 -3.90 -27.19 5.49
CA GLN A 79 -3.92 -26.61 6.84
C GLN A 79 -3.59 -25.12 6.79
N ALA A 80 -2.51 -24.73 6.14
CA ALA A 80 -2.12 -23.33 5.97
C ALA A 80 -3.24 -22.51 5.28
N ARG A 81 -3.90 -23.07 4.26
CA ARG A 81 -5.06 -22.43 3.61
C ARG A 81 -6.26 -22.27 4.55
N GLN A 82 -6.53 -23.24 5.41
CA GLN A 82 -7.63 -23.16 6.37
C GLN A 82 -7.34 -22.14 7.47
N GLU A 83 -6.12 -22.10 7.98
CA GLU A 83 -5.67 -21.12 8.96
C GLU A 83 -5.73 -19.70 8.40
N ALA A 84 -5.17 -19.48 7.21
CA ALA A 84 -5.24 -18.19 6.53
C ALA A 84 -6.69 -17.75 6.29
N LYS A 85 -7.60 -18.66 5.92
CA LYS A 85 -9.03 -18.34 5.77
C LYS A 85 -9.67 -17.91 7.08
N LYS A 86 -9.36 -18.57 8.19
CA LYS A 86 -9.88 -18.21 9.52
C LYS A 86 -9.36 -16.84 9.96
N GLU A 87 -8.07 -16.58 9.74
CA GLU A 87 -7.44 -15.30 10.07
C GLU A 87 -8.04 -14.16 9.24
N VAL A 88 -8.19 -14.34 7.93
CA VAL A 88 -8.85 -13.37 7.05
C VAL A 88 -10.29 -13.09 7.51
N ALA A 89 -11.05 -14.13 7.85
CA ALA A 89 -12.42 -13.96 8.34
C ALA A 89 -12.46 -13.18 9.67
N ALA A 90 -11.52 -13.44 10.58
CA ALA A 90 -11.41 -12.72 11.85
C ALA A 90 -11.06 -11.24 11.63
N ILE A 91 -10.08 -10.95 10.78
CA ILE A 91 -9.69 -9.58 10.43
C ILE A 91 -10.84 -8.83 9.74
N GLN A 92 -11.56 -9.50 8.84
CA GLN A 92 -12.74 -8.92 8.20
C GLN A 92 -13.84 -8.58 9.22
N GLY A 93 -14.09 -9.47 10.19
CA GLY A 93 -15.02 -9.21 11.28
C GLY A 93 -14.64 -7.99 12.11
N GLN A 94 -13.36 -7.87 12.51
CA GLN A 94 -12.84 -6.71 13.24
C GLN A 94 -12.94 -5.42 12.41
N LEU A 95 -12.61 -5.49 11.12
CA LEU A 95 -12.69 -4.33 10.22
C LEU A 95 -14.11 -3.79 10.09
N GLU A 96 -15.11 -4.68 10.00
CA GLU A 96 -16.51 -4.26 9.92
C GLU A 96 -17.01 -3.66 11.24
N GLN A 97 -16.58 -4.18 12.39
CA GLN A 97 -16.86 -3.58 13.69
C GLN A 97 -16.26 -2.18 13.81
N GLU A 98 -14.97 -2.02 13.48
CA GLU A 98 -14.29 -0.73 13.47
C GLU A 98 -14.94 0.28 12.50
N ARG A 99 -15.41 -0.19 11.34
CA ARG A 99 -16.17 0.65 10.40
C ARG A 99 -17.48 1.13 11.00
N ALA A 100 -18.22 0.26 11.69
CA ALA A 100 -19.48 0.61 12.34
C ALA A 100 -19.26 1.61 13.48
N GLU A 101 -18.25 1.38 14.33
CA GLU A 101 -17.88 2.29 15.42
C GLU A 101 -17.40 3.64 14.87
N SER A 102 -16.56 3.65 13.83
CA SER A 102 -16.13 4.88 13.17
C SER A 102 -17.31 5.66 12.59
N ALA A 103 -18.28 4.98 11.96
CA ALA A 103 -19.50 5.62 11.45
C ALA A 103 -20.34 6.22 12.58
N HIS A 104 -20.51 5.50 13.68
CA HIS A 104 -21.21 5.98 14.86
C HIS A 104 -20.54 7.23 15.45
N GLN A 105 -19.22 7.18 15.66
CA GLN A 105 -18.46 8.31 16.20
C GLN A 105 -18.49 9.53 15.26
N ARG A 106 -18.43 9.30 13.93
CA ARG A 106 -18.57 10.38 12.94
C ARG A 106 -19.93 11.06 13.04
N ALA A 107 -21.01 10.30 13.23
CA ALA A 107 -22.35 10.85 13.40
C ALA A 107 -22.46 11.68 14.69
N LEU A 108 -21.92 11.19 15.81
CA LEU A 108 -21.87 11.94 17.07
C LEU A 108 -21.07 13.24 16.91
N ASN A 109 -19.88 13.16 16.31
CA ASN A 109 -19.02 14.32 16.08
C ASN A 109 -19.70 15.36 15.17
N ALA A 110 -20.41 14.93 14.12
CA ALA A 110 -21.16 15.84 13.26
C ALA A 110 -22.25 16.60 14.04
N ASN A 111 -22.95 15.92 14.96
CA ASN A 111 -23.94 16.56 15.80
C ASN A 111 -23.30 17.55 16.80
N LEU A 112 -22.18 17.18 17.42
CA LEU A 112 -21.44 18.07 18.33
C LEU A 112 -20.94 19.33 17.62
N LEU A 113 -20.37 19.19 16.42
CA LEU A 113 -19.92 20.32 15.60
C LEU A 113 -21.09 21.24 15.23
N ARG A 114 -22.24 20.68 14.86
CA ARG A 114 -23.45 21.45 14.58
C ARG A 114 -23.91 22.25 15.80
N ILE A 115 -23.98 21.62 16.98
CA ILE A 115 -24.38 22.26 18.24
C ILE A 115 -23.38 23.36 18.63
N ALA A 116 -22.07 23.09 18.51
CA ALA A 116 -21.02 24.06 18.80
C ALA A 116 -21.14 25.29 17.89
N LYS A 117 -21.32 25.08 16.58
CA LYS A 117 -21.57 26.16 15.60
C LYS A 117 -22.80 26.97 15.96
N GLU A 118 -23.91 26.30 16.25
CA GLU A 118 -25.16 26.98 16.64
C GLU A 118 -24.97 27.82 17.90
N ARG A 119 -24.29 27.31 18.93
CA ARG A 119 -23.95 28.09 20.14
C ARG A 119 -23.10 29.31 19.81
N ALA A 120 -21.99 29.12 19.07
CA ALA A 120 -21.13 30.22 18.62
C ALA A 120 -21.91 31.28 17.82
N ASN A 121 -22.87 30.87 17.00
CA ASN A 121 -23.74 31.79 16.27
C ASN A 121 -24.66 32.58 17.20
N ALA A 122 -25.25 31.94 18.22
CA ALA A 122 -26.06 32.64 19.22
C ALA A 122 -25.24 33.64 20.03
N ASP A 123 -24.06 33.22 20.50
CA ASP A 123 -23.19 34.04 21.33
C ASP A 123 -22.75 35.30 20.59
N ARG A 124 -22.51 35.17 19.28
CA ARG A 124 -22.16 36.28 18.37
C ARG A 124 -23.38 36.97 17.72
N LYS A 125 -24.60 36.64 18.15
CA LYS A 125 -25.87 37.20 17.64
C LYS A 125 -26.05 37.10 16.12
N LEU A 126 -25.45 36.09 15.48
CA LEU A 126 -25.57 35.82 14.06
C LEU A 126 -26.93 35.20 13.75
N LYS A 127 -27.69 35.80 12.82
CA LYS A 127 -29.06 35.40 12.47
C LYS A 127 -29.19 35.05 10.98
N PRO A 128 -29.91 33.96 10.63
CA PRO A 128 -30.52 32.95 11.52
C PRO A 128 -29.49 31.97 12.13
N LYS A 129 -29.60 31.68 13.43
CA LYS A 129 -28.61 30.89 14.20
C LYS A 129 -28.26 29.53 13.58
N LYS A 130 -29.27 28.80 13.07
CA LYS A 130 -29.14 27.42 12.57
C LYS A 130 -28.59 27.35 11.14
N GLU A 131 -28.95 28.33 10.31
CA GLU A 131 -28.57 28.38 8.90
C GLU A 131 -27.22 29.06 8.68
N HIS A 132 -26.83 29.96 9.59
CA HIS A 132 -25.56 30.66 9.48
C HIS A 132 -24.38 29.68 9.52
N THR A 133 -23.42 29.87 8.60
CA THR A 133 -22.21 29.04 8.48
C THR A 133 -21.35 29.10 9.73
N GLY A 134 -21.45 30.21 10.45
CA GLY A 134 -20.68 30.54 11.64
C GLY A 134 -19.27 31.04 11.36
N TYR A 135 -18.87 31.02 10.09
CA TYR A 135 -17.71 31.74 9.62
C TYR A 135 -18.10 33.19 9.31
N VAL A 136 -17.22 34.13 9.62
CA VAL A 136 -17.42 35.55 9.30
C VAL A 136 -16.11 36.17 8.84
N VAL A 137 -16.16 36.97 7.77
CA VAL A 137 -15.02 37.76 7.30
C VAL A 137 -14.87 38.94 8.25
N VAL A 138 -13.72 39.01 8.94
CA VAL A 138 -13.39 40.06 9.91
C VAL A 138 -12.63 41.20 9.22
N ALA A 139 -11.72 40.85 8.31
CA ALA A 139 -10.92 41.80 7.57
C ALA A 139 -10.63 41.28 6.16
N SER A 140 -10.55 42.19 5.20
CA SER A 140 -10.01 41.95 3.87
C SER A 140 -9.38 43.24 3.36
N GLY A 141 -8.15 43.17 2.86
CA GLY A 141 -7.46 44.35 2.34
C GLY A 141 -6.20 44.00 1.55
N GLU A 142 -5.74 44.94 0.75
CA GLU A 142 -4.50 44.81 -0.01
C GLU A 142 -3.28 44.91 0.90
N LYS A 143 -2.26 44.14 0.57
CA LYS A 143 -1.00 44.09 1.31
C LYS A 143 0.14 43.71 0.38
N GLU A 144 1.24 44.44 0.54
CA GLU A 144 2.48 44.11 -0.14
C GLU A 144 3.05 42.79 0.41
N TYR A 145 3.31 41.85 -0.50
CA TYR A 145 3.87 40.55 -0.22
C TYR A 145 5.24 40.44 -0.89
N ARG A 146 6.27 40.14 -0.09
CA ARG A 146 7.64 39.96 -0.61
C ARG A 146 7.92 38.49 -0.85
N TYR A 147 8.47 38.16 -2.00
CA TYR A 147 8.79 36.79 -2.40
C TYR A 147 10.10 36.75 -3.19
N LYS A 148 10.67 35.56 -3.39
CA LYS A 148 11.79 35.40 -4.33
C LYS A 148 11.25 34.88 -5.65
N ASP A 149 11.73 35.43 -6.75
CA ASP A 149 11.46 34.87 -8.07
C ASP A 149 12.31 33.61 -8.34
N GLY A 150 12.08 32.92 -9.46
CA GLY A 150 12.86 31.74 -9.87
C GLY A 150 14.37 31.99 -10.01
N TYR A 151 14.82 33.25 -10.06
CA TYR A 151 16.24 33.66 -10.04
C TYR A 151 16.74 34.04 -8.63
N ARG A 152 15.94 33.78 -7.60
CA ARG A 152 16.17 34.11 -6.18
C ARG A 152 16.27 35.61 -5.88
N LYS A 153 15.81 36.49 -6.77
CA LYS A 153 15.76 37.92 -6.52
C LYS A 153 14.51 38.26 -5.73
N LEU A 154 14.66 39.14 -4.75
CA LEU A 154 13.52 39.62 -3.96
C LEU A 154 12.65 40.53 -4.82
N GLN A 155 11.37 40.21 -4.87
CA GLN A 155 10.33 40.97 -5.57
C GLN A 155 9.17 41.25 -4.61
N ASN A 156 8.39 42.27 -4.95
CA ASN A 156 7.17 42.60 -4.24
C ASN A 156 5.97 42.42 -5.17
N VAL A 157 4.88 41.90 -4.64
CA VAL A 157 3.58 41.79 -5.32
C VAL A 157 2.49 42.27 -4.39
N LEU A 158 1.45 42.90 -4.92
CA LEU A 158 0.25 43.24 -4.13
C LEU A 158 -0.67 42.03 -4.11
N LEU A 159 -0.91 41.47 -2.92
CA LEU A 159 -1.90 40.43 -2.68
C LEU A 159 -2.99 40.97 -1.76
N TRP A 160 -4.10 40.25 -1.70
CA TRP A 160 -5.16 40.52 -0.74
C TRP A 160 -4.99 39.61 0.47
N GLU A 161 -5.06 40.16 1.67
CA GLU A 161 -5.06 39.43 2.93
C GLU A 161 -6.49 39.36 3.46
N ALA A 162 -7.00 38.16 3.73
CA ALA A 162 -8.30 37.95 4.35
C ALA A 162 -8.15 37.30 5.73
N VAL A 163 -8.98 37.73 6.66
CA VAL A 163 -9.13 37.12 7.99
C VAL A 163 -10.56 36.66 8.16
N ILE A 164 -10.74 35.36 8.37
CA ILE A 164 -12.05 34.74 8.62
C ILE A 164 -12.04 34.17 10.03
N GLN A 165 -12.98 34.62 10.86
CA GLN A 165 -13.23 34.02 12.16
C GLN A 165 -14.09 32.77 12.00
N SER A 166 -13.67 31.70 12.66
CA SER A 166 -14.36 30.41 12.67
C SER A 166 -15.44 30.33 13.77
N PRO A 167 -16.33 29.33 13.72
CA PRO A 167 -17.23 29.02 14.83
C PRO A 167 -16.56 28.21 15.96
N TYR A 168 -15.25 27.95 15.90
CA TYR A 168 -14.54 27.13 16.88
C TYR A 168 -13.86 27.97 17.95
N THR A 169 -14.08 27.60 19.21
CA THR A 169 -13.53 28.32 20.36
C THR A 169 -12.04 28.05 20.53
N ILE A 170 -11.31 28.99 21.14
CA ILE A 170 -9.87 28.85 21.39
C ILE A 170 -9.51 27.65 22.27
N ASP A 171 -10.46 27.14 23.06
CA ASP A 171 -10.28 25.94 23.88
C ASP A 171 -10.14 24.65 23.05
N MET A 172 -10.57 24.67 21.79
CA MET A 172 -10.39 23.51 20.90
C MET A 172 -8.91 23.36 20.49
N PRO A 173 -8.36 22.13 20.53
CA PRO A 173 -6.99 21.87 20.13
C PRO A 173 -6.68 22.30 18.69
N GLU A 174 -5.54 22.96 18.49
CA GLU A 174 -5.09 23.48 17.19
C GLU A 174 -5.13 22.41 16.09
N ALA A 175 -4.64 21.19 16.37
CA ALA A 175 -4.60 20.12 15.38
C ALA A 175 -5.99 19.68 14.88
N ILE A 176 -7.01 19.79 15.74
CA ILE A 176 -8.41 19.52 15.38
C ILE A 176 -8.96 20.69 14.56
N VAL A 177 -8.75 21.91 15.06
CA VAL A 177 -9.27 23.13 14.44
C VAL A 177 -8.70 23.36 13.05
N ARG A 178 -7.38 23.20 12.86
CA ARG A 178 -6.74 23.29 11.55
C ARG A 178 -7.41 22.37 10.54
N LYS A 179 -7.57 21.09 10.89
CA LYS A 179 -8.21 20.10 10.01
C LYS A 179 -9.66 20.46 9.71
N GLN A 180 -10.39 20.91 10.73
CA GLN A 180 -11.81 21.18 10.62
C GLN A 180 -12.10 22.47 9.84
N ILE A 181 -11.41 23.58 10.13
CA ILE A 181 -11.54 24.83 9.37
C ILE A 181 -11.11 24.62 7.92
N THR A 182 -9.96 23.98 7.67
CA THR A 182 -9.51 23.70 6.30
C THR A 182 -10.57 22.90 5.52
N ARG A 183 -11.14 21.87 6.16
CA ARG A 183 -12.23 21.08 5.57
C ARG A 183 -13.45 21.95 5.27
N ASP A 184 -13.90 22.77 6.22
CA ASP A 184 -15.12 23.58 6.03
C ASP A 184 -14.95 24.64 4.94
N LEU A 185 -13.77 25.24 4.83
CA LEU A 185 -13.48 26.28 3.85
C LEU A 185 -13.38 25.74 2.42
N LEU A 186 -12.85 24.52 2.26
CA LEU A 186 -12.53 23.91 0.96
C LEU A 186 -13.52 22.83 0.51
N ARG A 187 -14.35 22.28 1.41
CA ARG A 187 -15.34 21.28 1.05
C ARG A 187 -16.42 21.89 0.17
N LYS A 188 -16.72 21.24 -0.94
CA LYS A 188 -17.82 21.59 -1.82
C LYS A 188 -19.16 21.24 -1.17
N ASN A 189 -20.12 22.17 -1.23
CA ASN A 189 -21.51 21.92 -0.91
C ASN A 189 -22.23 21.17 -2.05
N GLU A 190 -23.54 20.96 -1.92
CA GLU A 190 -24.36 20.29 -2.94
C GLU A 190 -24.35 21.01 -4.30
N ALA A 191 -24.17 22.33 -4.30
CA ALA A 191 -24.03 23.15 -5.51
C ALA A 191 -22.61 23.13 -6.09
N GLY A 192 -21.68 22.37 -5.51
CA GLY A 192 -20.27 22.31 -5.95
C GLY A 192 -19.42 23.50 -5.51
N GLU A 193 -19.95 24.41 -4.70
CA GLU A 193 -19.27 25.62 -4.21
C GLU A 193 -18.58 25.37 -2.87
N THR A 194 -17.39 25.94 -2.70
CA THR A 194 -16.69 25.99 -1.40
C THR A 194 -17.07 27.26 -0.64
N LEU A 195 -16.82 27.32 0.67
CA LEU A 195 -17.14 28.52 1.46
C LEU A 195 -16.36 29.74 0.96
N ILE A 196 -15.06 29.58 0.70
CA ILE A 196 -14.23 30.64 0.10
C ILE A 196 -14.59 30.91 -1.37
N GLY A 197 -15.13 29.90 -2.07
CA GLY A 197 -15.70 30.04 -3.42
C GLY A 197 -16.81 31.08 -3.50
N ARG A 198 -17.64 31.15 -2.46
CA ARG A 198 -18.70 32.16 -2.33
C ARG A 198 -18.15 33.57 -2.11
N LEU A 199 -16.89 33.70 -1.67
CA LEU A 199 -16.16 34.97 -1.61
C LEU A 199 -15.46 35.30 -2.94
N GLY A 200 -15.61 34.46 -3.95
CA GLY A 200 -14.97 34.62 -5.25
C GLY A 200 -13.54 34.10 -5.31
N ILE A 201 -13.15 33.20 -4.41
CA ILE A 201 -11.85 32.49 -4.44
C ILE A 201 -12.06 31.13 -5.13
N ASN A 202 -11.51 30.97 -6.31
CA ASN A 202 -11.77 29.84 -7.20
C ASN A 202 -10.64 28.79 -7.21
N GLY A 203 -9.52 29.06 -6.53
CA GLY A 203 -8.40 28.14 -6.37
C GLY A 203 -7.85 28.15 -4.95
N TYR A 204 -7.20 27.06 -4.57
CA TYR A 204 -6.44 26.96 -3.33
C TYR A 204 -5.10 26.30 -3.63
N TYR A 205 -4.01 27.00 -3.31
CA TYR A 205 -2.65 26.49 -3.40
C TYR A 205 -2.10 26.32 -1.97
N PRO A 206 -1.77 25.10 -1.53
CA PRO A 206 -1.32 24.82 -0.16
C PRO A 206 0.15 25.17 0.05
N GLY A 207 0.54 26.39 -0.32
CA GLY A 207 1.90 26.89 -0.23
C GLY A 207 1.95 28.41 -0.32
N ASN A 208 3.16 28.94 -0.41
CA ASN A 208 3.39 30.37 -0.54
C ASN A 208 3.26 30.84 -2.01
N TYR A 209 3.31 32.15 -2.22
CA TYR A 209 3.15 32.74 -3.55
C TYR A 209 4.28 32.35 -4.52
N GLU A 210 5.52 32.31 -4.05
CA GLU A 210 6.71 31.93 -4.84
C GLU A 210 6.54 30.52 -5.42
N SER A 211 6.22 29.54 -4.57
CA SER A 211 6.01 28.16 -5.02
C SER A 211 4.82 28.04 -5.97
N MET A 212 3.75 28.82 -5.76
CA MET A 212 2.59 28.83 -6.66
C MET A 212 2.93 29.33 -8.06
N VAL A 213 3.73 30.40 -8.16
CA VAL A 213 4.14 30.98 -9.46
C VAL A 213 5.09 30.04 -10.20
N ASP A 214 5.95 29.32 -9.49
CA ASP A 214 6.87 28.35 -10.09
C ASP A 214 6.18 27.02 -10.48
N ASP A 215 5.04 26.68 -9.86
CA ASP A 215 4.31 25.43 -10.08
C ASP A 215 3.37 25.48 -11.30
N HIS A 216 3.97 25.37 -12.48
CA HIS A 216 3.26 25.35 -13.75
C HIS A 216 2.41 24.08 -13.94
N GLN A 217 2.67 23.01 -13.18
CA GLN A 217 1.84 21.79 -13.22
C GLN A 217 0.52 21.99 -12.48
N TRP A 218 0.52 22.77 -11.40
CA TRP A 218 -0.68 23.08 -10.65
C TRP A 218 -1.61 24.04 -11.40
N CYS A 219 -1.07 25.13 -11.96
CA CYS A 219 -1.83 26.03 -12.81
C CYS A 219 -0.92 26.74 -13.82
N SER A 220 -1.22 26.57 -15.10
CA SER A 220 -0.49 27.24 -16.18
C SER A 220 -0.83 28.73 -16.32
N GLU A 221 -2.00 29.15 -15.82
CA GLU A 221 -2.50 30.52 -15.95
C GLU A 221 -3.08 31.02 -14.60
N PRO A 222 -2.25 31.08 -13.54
CA PRO A 222 -2.71 31.41 -12.18
C PRO A 222 -3.35 32.80 -12.12
N GLU A 223 -2.90 33.71 -12.99
CA GLU A 223 -3.43 35.05 -13.11
C GLU A 223 -4.93 35.07 -13.40
N LYS A 224 -5.50 34.06 -14.08
CA LYS A 224 -6.94 34.01 -14.41
C LYS A 224 -7.84 33.75 -13.20
N TYR A 225 -7.29 33.21 -12.12
CA TYR A 225 -8.05 32.76 -10.96
C TYR A 225 -7.77 33.65 -9.74
N ASN A 226 -8.75 33.71 -8.84
CA ASN A 226 -8.50 34.19 -7.49
C ASN A 226 -8.10 32.99 -6.63
N ILE A 227 -6.83 32.92 -6.24
CA ILE A 227 -6.23 31.75 -5.61
C ILE A 227 -5.91 32.11 -4.18
N ALA A 228 -6.46 31.37 -3.22
CA ALA A 228 -6.02 31.43 -1.84
C ALA A 228 -4.72 30.62 -1.66
N LEU A 229 -3.79 31.19 -0.91
CA LEU A 229 -2.54 30.57 -0.50
C LEU A 229 -2.72 29.84 0.84
N GLU A 230 -1.62 29.35 1.41
CA GLU A 230 -1.59 28.66 2.69
C GLU A 230 -2.38 29.39 3.80
N PHE A 231 -3.09 28.60 4.60
CA PHE A 231 -3.88 29.05 5.74
C PHE A 231 -3.04 29.13 7.02
N TYR A 232 -3.00 30.32 7.62
CA TYR A 232 -2.41 30.57 8.93
C TYR A 232 -3.50 30.65 9.99
N PHE A 233 -3.35 29.90 11.08
CA PHE A 233 -4.35 29.80 12.14
C PHE A 233 -3.88 30.60 13.36
N GLN A 234 -4.76 31.43 13.90
CA GLN A 234 -4.46 32.25 15.08
C GLN A 234 -5.61 32.21 16.08
N MET A 235 -5.28 32.25 17.36
CA MET A 235 -6.26 32.41 18.43
C MET A 235 -6.61 33.89 18.60
N ASN A 236 -7.89 34.24 18.57
CA ASN A 236 -8.32 35.58 18.94
C ASN A 236 -8.85 35.60 20.37
N GLY A 237 -7.98 35.92 21.33
CA GLY A 237 -8.34 35.96 22.75
C GLY A 237 -9.40 37.00 23.13
N ARG A 238 -9.59 38.05 22.32
CA ARG A 238 -10.62 39.06 22.56
C ARG A 238 -12.02 38.51 22.27
N TYR A 239 -12.17 37.74 21.21
CA TYR A 239 -13.46 37.18 20.81
C TYR A 239 -13.67 35.73 21.26
N GLY A 240 -12.61 35.03 21.68
CA GLY A 240 -12.67 33.65 22.15
C GLY A 240 -12.76 32.60 21.04
N TYR A 241 -12.50 32.98 19.78
CA TYR A 241 -12.60 32.09 18.62
C TYR A 241 -11.28 32.01 17.85
N TRP A 242 -11.09 30.89 17.15
CA TRP A 242 -10.02 30.73 16.16
C TRP A 242 -10.32 31.54 14.91
N GLU A 243 -9.27 32.11 14.34
CA GLU A 243 -9.30 32.78 13.06
C GLU A 243 -8.34 32.10 12.09
N VAL A 244 -8.72 32.10 10.82
CA VAL A 244 -7.83 31.78 9.72
C VAL A 244 -7.48 33.06 8.98
N LYS A 245 -6.21 33.15 8.60
CA LYS A 245 -5.63 34.24 7.86
C LYS A 245 -4.94 33.68 6.65
N PHE A 246 -5.18 34.28 5.48
CA PHE A 246 -4.55 33.82 4.25
C PHE A 246 -4.45 34.95 3.23
N PHE A 247 -3.50 34.80 2.32
CA PHE A 247 -3.38 35.66 1.16
C PHE A 247 -4.15 35.08 -0.02
N HIS A 248 -4.62 35.94 -0.90
CA HIS A 248 -5.23 35.57 -2.16
C HIS A 248 -4.94 36.58 -3.27
N THR A 249 -4.98 36.12 -4.52
CA THR A 249 -4.44 36.86 -5.66
C THR A 249 -5.31 38.00 -6.18
N ARG A 250 -6.61 38.03 -5.85
CA ARG A 250 -7.54 39.07 -6.31
C ARG A 250 -8.54 39.45 -5.23
N ALA A 251 -9.10 40.66 -5.29
CA ALA A 251 -10.12 41.12 -4.34
C ALA A 251 -11.26 40.11 -4.14
N LEU A 252 -11.77 40.03 -2.92
CA LEU A 252 -13.00 39.27 -2.66
C LEU A 252 -14.14 39.88 -3.47
N LYS A 253 -15.04 39.03 -3.95
CA LYS A 253 -16.33 39.48 -4.49
C LYS A 253 -17.20 40.02 -3.34
N ARG A 254 -18.47 40.31 -3.64
CA ARG A 254 -19.45 40.69 -2.63
C ARG A 254 -19.52 39.63 -1.53
N ILE A 255 -19.09 39.97 -0.32
CA ILE A 255 -19.17 39.09 0.86
C ILE A 255 -20.66 38.72 1.09
N PRO A 256 -21.04 37.44 1.10
CA PRO A 256 -22.41 37.01 1.40
C PRO A 256 -22.88 37.44 2.80
N ASN A 257 -24.18 37.64 2.99
CA ASN A 257 -24.74 38.14 4.26
C ASN A 257 -24.47 37.20 5.45
N ASP A 258 -24.41 35.90 5.22
CA ASP A 258 -24.10 34.85 6.21
C ASP A 258 -22.60 34.63 6.43
N LEU A 259 -21.76 35.51 5.87
CA LEU A 259 -20.32 35.61 6.13
C LEU A 259 -19.94 37.02 6.63
N ARG A 260 -20.91 37.88 6.92
CA ARG A 260 -20.68 39.21 7.48
C ARG A 260 -20.92 39.21 8.99
N LEU A 261 -20.10 39.99 9.70
CA LEU A 261 -20.48 40.45 11.03
C LEU A 261 -21.69 41.39 10.89
N ARG A 262 -22.70 41.20 11.74
CA ARG A 262 -23.85 42.11 11.84
C ARG A 262 -23.61 43.14 12.92
#